data_AF-E6TZN7-F1
#
_entry.id   AF-E6TZN7-F1
#
_cell.length_a   1.000
_cell.length_b   1.000
_cell.length_c   1.000
_cell.angle_alpha   90.00
_cell.angle_beta   90.00
_cell.angle_gamma   90.00
#
_symmetry.space_group_name_H-M   'P 1'
#
loop_
_entity.id
_entity.type
_entity.pdbx_description
1 polymer ?
#
loop_
_entity_poly.entity_id
_entity_poly.type
_entity_poly.pdbx_seq_one_letter_code
_entity_poly.pdbx_strand_id
1 'polypeptide(L)'
;MLKRMVKNEKGLTLIELLVVVVILGIIAAIAIPSIGGLIDNAKKDAHVGNAQQMVNSARIYFTAFPDETSVTLEELENENYLDPMVDPDDNDENYEEGTVNALGDGRYSVYLEGQERYVGTAAGGAINQSDLDRSAVHDN
;
A
#
# COMPACT_ATOMS: atom_id res chain seq x y z
N MET A 1 30.54 -4.96 -63.63
CA MET A 1 29.52 -3.89 -63.55
C MET A 1 28.73 -4.06 -62.26
N LEU A 2 28.90 -3.16 -61.28
CA LEU A 2 28.20 -3.22 -59.99
C LEU A 2 27.05 -2.21 -59.99
N LYS A 3 25.81 -2.71 -60.05
CA LYS A 3 24.59 -1.90 -60.12
C LYS A 3 24.32 -1.30 -58.74
N ARG A 4 24.53 0.03 -58.58
CA ARG A 4 24.19 0.75 -57.34
C ARG A 4 22.67 0.78 -57.18
N MET A 5 22.16 0.06 -56.18
CA MET A 5 20.81 0.22 -55.67
C MET A 5 20.75 1.50 -54.84
N VAL A 6 20.15 2.56 -55.37
CA VAL A 6 19.84 3.77 -54.60
C VAL A 6 18.72 3.40 -53.62
N LYS A 7 19.04 3.38 -52.31
CA LYS A 7 18.02 3.26 -51.27
C LYS A 7 17.20 4.54 -51.26
N ASN A 8 15.90 4.42 -51.50
CA ASN A 8 14.93 5.51 -51.29
C ASN A 8 14.79 5.77 -49.80
N GLU A 9 15.56 6.71 -49.26
CA GLU A 9 15.32 7.23 -47.92
C GLU A 9 14.14 8.20 -47.99
N LYS A 10 12.93 7.66 -47.81
CA LYS A 10 11.74 8.48 -47.59
C LYS A 10 11.90 9.16 -46.23
N GLY A 11 12.22 10.46 -46.24
CA GLY A 11 12.32 11.27 -45.03
C GLY A 11 10.95 11.43 -44.38
N LEU A 12 10.91 11.28 -43.05
CA LEU A 12 9.74 11.54 -42.23
C LEU A 12 9.42 13.05 -42.27
N THR A 13 8.17 13.41 -42.41
CA THR A 13 7.77 14.83 -42.44
C THR A 13 7.64 15.38 -41.03
N LEU A 14 7.96 16.67 -40.82
CA LEU A 14 7.74 17.33 -39.53
C LEU A 14 6.26 17.33 -39.12
N ILE A 15 5.35 17.36 -40.10
CA ILE A 15 3.90 17.33 -39.84
C ILE A 15 3.43 15.97 -39.31
N GLU A 16 4.01 14.86 -39.77
CA GLU A 16 3.74 13.53 -39.21
C GLU A 16 4.16 13.45 -37.75
N LEU A 17 5.35 13.94 -37.40
CA LEU A 17 5.78 13.98 -36.01
C LEU A 17 4.90 14.90 -35.16
N LEU A 18 4.47 16.03 -35.71
CA LEU A 18 3.61 16.98 -35.01
C LEU A 18 2.23 16.38 -34.67
N VAL A 19 1.59 15.68 -35.61
CA VAL A 19 0.30 15.03 -35.35
C VAL A 19 0.43 13.94 -34.29
N VAL A 20 1.52 13.18 -34.29
CA VAL A 20 1.77 12.11 -33.30
C VAL A 20 1.89 12.69 -31.89
N VAL A 21 2.70 13.73 -31.68
CA VAL A 21 2.85 14.32 -30.33
C VAL A 21 1.57 14.99 -29.85
N VAL A 22 0.74 15.54 -30.74
CA VAL A 22 -0.58 16.09 -30.39
C VAL A 22 -1.50 14.97 -29.89
N ILE A 23 -1.59 13.85 -30.60
CA ILE A 23 -2.41 12.71 -30.18
C ILE A 23 -1.91 12.12 -28.85
N LEU A 24 -0.59 11.93 -28.70
CA LEU A 24 0.01 11.47 -27.44
C LEU A 24 -0.27 12.44 -26.28
N GLY A 25 -0.25 13.75 -26.53
CA GLY A 25 -0.59 14.78 -25.54
C GLY A 25 -2.05 14.69 -25.07
N ILE A 26 -3.00 14.48 -25.98
CA ILE A 26 -4.42 14.32 -25.61
C ILE A 26 -4.64 13.05 -24.78
N ILE A 27 -4.03 11.93 -25.18
CA ILE A 27 -4.12 10.66 -24.44
C ILE A 27 -3.51 10.82 -23.04
N ALA A 28 -2.31 11.42 -22.94
CA ALA A 28 -1.63 11.63 -21.67
C ALA A 28 -2.47 12.51 -20.72
N ALA A 29 -3.10 13.57 -21.24
CA ALA A 29 -3.94 14.48 -20.45
C ALA A 29 -5.13 13.78 -19.77
N ILE A 30 -5.74 12.79 -20.41
CA ILE A 30 -6.88 12.04 -19.85
C ILE A 30 -6.40 10.87 -18.98
N ALA A 31 -5.33 10.19 -19.39
CA ALA A 31 -4.86 8.96 -18.73
C ALA A 31 -4.23 9.22 -17.36
N ILE A 32 -3.37 10.24 -17.23
CA ILE A 32 -2.61 10.53 -16.00
C ILE A 32 -3.49 10.72 -14.75
N PRO A 33 -4.55 11.56 -14.75
CA PRO A 33 -5.33 11.81 -13.53
C PRO A 33 -6.05 10.57 -12.98
N SER A 34 -6.33 9.56 -13.83
CA SER A 34 -7.00 8.33 -13.38
C SER A 34 -6.10 7.38 -12.58
N ILE A 35 -4.78 7.45 -12.77
CA ILE A 35 -3.82 6.53 -12.16
C ILE A 35 -3.58 6.86 -10.68
N GLY A 36 -3.57 8.15 -10.31
CA GLY A 36 -3.29 8.58 -8.93
C GLY A 36 -4.28 8.00 -7.91
N GLY A 37 -5.58 8.09 -8.17
CA GLY A 37 -6.61 7.55 -7.28
C GLY A 37 -6.59 6.01 -7.18
N LEU A 38 -6.16 5.32 -8.23
CA LEU A 38 -6.01 3.85 -8.20
C LEU A 38 -4.85 3.44 -7.29
N ILE A 39 -3.71 4.13 -7.39
CA ILE A 39 -2.54 3.89 -6.54
C ILE A 39 -2.87 4.17 -5.08
N ASP A 40 -3.57 5.27 -4.79
CA ASP A 40 -4.00 5.62 -3.42
C ASP A 40 -4.88 4.52 -2.79
N ASN A 41 -5.87 4.03 -3.55
CA ASN A 41 -6.72 2.93 -3.07
C ASN A 41 -5.93 1.64 -2.87
N ALA A 42 -4.98 1.33 -3.74
CA ALA A 42 -4.13 0.14 -3.62
C ALA A 42 -3.23 0.22 -2.38
N LYS A 43 -2.68 1.40 -2.08
CA LYS A 43 -1.92 1.65 -0.84
C LYS A 43 -2.80 1.43 0.39
N LYS A 44 -3.99 2.03 0.44
CA LYS A 44 -4.97 1.82 1.54
C LYS A 44 -5.35 0.35 1.72
N ASP A 45 -5.57 -0.39 0.63
CA ASP A 45 -5.81 -1.84 0.69
C ASP A 45 -4.64 -2.60 1.28
N ALA A 46 -3.41 -2.22 0.94
CA ALA A 46 -2.20 -2.83 1.48
C ALA A 46 -2.07 -2.55 2.99
N HIS A 47 -2.34 -1.32 3.46
CA HIS A 47 -2.37 -1.03 4.91
C HIS A 47 -3.41 -1.87 5.66
N VAL A 48 -4.62 -2.01 5.10
CA VAL A 48 -5.68 -2.85 5.69
C VAL A 48 -5.24 -4.32 5.73
N GLY A 49 -4.65 -4.82 4.65
CA GLY A 49 -4.08 -6.18 4.59
C GLY A 49 -2.99 -6.39 5.63
N ASN A 50 -2.13 -5.39 5.81
CA ASN A 50 -1.03 -5.41 6.76
C ASN A 50 -1.54 -5.47 8.20
N ALA A 51 -2.48 -4.60 8.56
CA ALA A 51 -3.14 -4.62 9.86
C ALA A 51 -3.87 -5.97 10.13
N GLN A 52 -4.52 -6.55 9.11
CA GLN A 52 -5.16 -7.86 9.22
C GLN A 52 -4.14 -8.99 9.48
N GLN A 53 -2.98 -8.95 8.82
CA GLN A 53 -1.88 -9.89 9.08
C GLN A 53 -1.33 -9.75 10.50
N MET A 54 -1.19 -8.52 10.99
CA MET A 54 -0.78 -8.26 12.37
C MET A 54 -1.77 -8.86 13.37
N VAL A 55 -3.08 -8.69 13.16
CA VAL A 55 -4.12 -9.31 14.01
C VAL A 55 -4.05 -10.84 13.99
N ASN A 56 -3.82 -11.44 12.83
CA ASN A 56 -3.69 -12.89 12.72
C ASN A 56 -2.48 -13.41 13.50
N SER A 57 -1.37 -12.68 13.46
CA SER A 57 -0.14 -13.03 14.18
C SER A 57 -0.32 -12.86 15.70
N ALA A 58 -0.93 -11.75 16.11
CA ALA A 58 -1.32 -11.51 17.50
C ALA A 58 -2.28 -12.59 18.05
N ARG A 59 -3.22 -13.09 17.23
CA ARG A 59 -4.12 -14.20 17.63
C ARG A 59 -3.33 -15.46 18.01
N ILE A 60 -2.26 -15.77 17.27
CA ILE A 60 -1.39 -16.90 17.58
C ILE A 60 -0.62 -16.61 18.87
N TYR A 61 -0.08 -15.39 19.02
CA TYR A 61 0.61 -14.94 20.23
C TYR A 61 -0.26 -15.10 21.49
N PHE A 62 -1.48 -14.57 21.50
CA PHE A 62 -2.40 -14.68 22.64
C PHE A 62 -2.85 -16.11 22.94
N THR A 63 -2.67 -17.06 22.01
CA THR A 63 -2.89 -18.48 22.28
C THR A 63 -1.75 -19.05 23.14
N ALA A 64 -0.52 -18.57 22.95
CA ALA A 64 0.64 -18.94 23.77
C ALA A 64 0.66 -18.20 25.12
N PHE A 65 0.18 -16.96 25.13
CA PHE A 65 0.14 -16.07 26.30
C PHE A 65 -1.29 -15.62 26.63
N PRO A 66 -2.11 -16.51 27.23
CA PRO A 66 -3.55 -16.25 27.42
C PRO A 66 -3.87 -15.16 28.45
N ASP A 67 -2.91 -14.80 29.31
CA ASP A 67 -3.07 -13.74 30.32
C ASP A 67 -2.78 -12.34 29.75
N GLU A 68 -2.16 -12.26 28.57
CA GLU A 68 -1.86 -11.00 27.89
C GLU A 68 -3.06 -10.52 27.08
N THR A 69 -3.33 -9.21 27.12
CA THR A 69 -4.46 -8.59 26.40
C THR A 69 -4.04 -7.55 25.37
N SER A 70 -2.74 -7.24 25.30
CA SER A 70 -2.15 -6.32 24.33
C SER A 70 -0.81 -6.87 23.86
N VAL A 71 -0.45 -6.60 22.62
CA VAL A 71 0.86 -6.90 22.06
C VAL A 71 1.23 -5.82 21.05
N THR A 72 2.49 -5.41 21.03
CA THR A 72 3.02 -4.42 20.08
C THR A 72 3.55 -5.09 18.81
N LEU A 73 3.71 -4.30 17.74
CA LEU A 73 4.35 -4.77 16.50
C LEU A 73 5.78 -5.26 16.77
N GLU A 74 6.56 -4.50 17.54
CA GLU A 74 7.93 -4.83 17.91
C GLU A 74 8.02 -6.18 18.66
N GLU A 75 7.08 -6.46 19.57
CA GLU A 75 7.02 -7.73 20.28
C GLU A 75 6.72 -8.90 19.34
N LEU A 76 5.77 -8.73 18.40
CA LEU A 76 5.44 -9.77 17.42
C LEU A 76 6.62 -10.09 16.49
N GLU A 77 7.39 -9.09 16.12
CA GLU A 77 8.60 -9.25 15.28
C GLU A 77 9.72 -9.94 16.06
N ASN A 78 10.03 -9.47 17.27
CA ASN A 78 11.10 -10.02 18.09
C ASN A 78 10.85 -11.49 18.49
N GLU A 79 9.59 -11.84 18.78
CA GLU A 79 9.18 -13.19 19.13
C GLU A 79 8.93 -14.08 17.89
N ASN A 80 9.22 -13.59 16.67
CA ASN A 80 9.08 -14.29 15.39
C ASN A 80 7.65 -14.79 15.09
N TYR A 81 6.63 -14.07 15.58
CA TYR A 81 5.24 -14.31 15.19
C TYR A 81 4.88 -13.61 13.89
N LEU A 82 5.61 -12.55 13.53
CA LEU A 82 5.37 -11.73 12.36
C LEU A 82 6.70 -11.32 11.71
N ASP A 83 6.80 -11.44 10.39
CA ASP A 83 7.92 -10.87 9.64
C ASP A 83 7.74 -9.36 9.51
N PRO A 84 8.83 -8.56 9.48
CA PRO A 84 8.74 -7.12 9.32
C PRO A 84 7.91 -6.72 8.11
N MET A 85 6.99 -5.80 8.34
CA MET A 85 6.01 -5.37 7.35
C MET A 85 6.43 -4.04 6.74
N VAL A 86 6.46 -3.98 5.42
CA VAL A 86 6.78 -2.76 4.68
C VAL A 86 5.58 -1.83 4.62
N ASP A 87 5.80 -0.55 4.88
CA ASP A 87 4.83 0.53 4.69
C ASP A 87 4.64 0.79 3.18
N PRO A 88 3.43 0.62 2.62
CA PRO A 88 3.13 0.92 1.21
C PRO A 88 3.36 2.37 0.79
N ASP A 89 3.42 3.31 1.73
CA ASP A 89 3.60 4.73 1.46
C ASP A 89 5.05 5.16 1.35
N ASP A 90 5.98 4.43 1.95
CA ASP A 90 7.40 4.77 2.00
C ASP A 90 8.29 3.74 1.27
N ASN A 91 9.44 4.16 0.78
CA ASN A 91 10.34 3.43 -0.12
C ASN A 91 11.03 2.23 0.54
N ASP A 92 10.25 1.19 0.87
CA ASP A 92 10.68 -0.01 1.59
C ASP A 92 11.04 0.22 3.07
N GLU A 93 10.50 1.28 3.70
CA GLU A 93 10.57 1.47 5.16
C GLU A 93 9.45 0.68 5.87
N ASN A 94 9.66 0.31 7.13
CA ASN A 94 8.67 -0.40 7.93
C ASN A 94 7.74 0.58 8.67
N TYR A 95 6.63 0.06 9.20
CA TYR A 95 5.76 0.82 10.10
C TYR A 95 6.49 1.36 11.34
N GLU A 96 6.08 2.54 11.81
CA GLU A 96 6.67 3.19 12.99
C GLU A 96 6.20 2.52 14.29
N GLU A 97 4.89 2.30 14.41
CA GLU A 97 4.29 1.69 15.59
C GLU A 97 3.10 0.80 15.23
N GLY A 98 2.77 -0.14 16.11
CA GLY A 98 1.57 -0.95 15.94
C GLY A 98 1.19 -1.65 17.23
N THR A 99 -0.12 -1.76 17.49
CA THR A 99 -0.66 -2.45 18.65
C THR A 99 -1.89 -3.28 18.28
N VAL A 100 -1.99 -4.47 18.85
CA VAL A 100 -3.19 -5.31 18.78
C VAL A 100 -3.69 -5.59 20.18
N ASN A 101 -4.98 -5.35 20.43
CA ASN A 101 -5.61 -5.62 21.72
C ASN A 101 -6.63 -6.75 21.59
N ALA A 102 -6.59 -7.70 22.52
CA ALA A 102 -7.60 -8.74 22.66
C ALA A 102 -8.80 -8.18 23.45
N LEU A 103 -9.98 -8.16 22.82
CA LEU A 103 -11.22 -7.62 23.42
C LEU A 103 -12.06 -8.70 24.13
N GLY A 104 -11.55 -9.92 24.21
CA GLY A 104 -12.30 -11.10 24.64
C GLY A 104 -13.20 -11.68 23.55
N ASP A 105 -13.67 -12.92 23.78
CA ASP A 105 -14.54 -13.67 22.86
C ASP A 105 -13.98 -13.85 21.44
N GLY A 106 -12.65 -13.88 21.30
CA GLY A 106 -11.96 -14.04 20.01
C GLY A 106 -12.00 -12.81 19.10
N ARG A 107 -12.36 -11.64 19.65
CA ARG A 107 -12.34 -10.34 18.98
C ARG A 107 -11.05 -9.58 19.28
N TYR A 108 -10.59 -8.83 18.29
CA TYR A 108 -9.36 -8.05 18.36
C TYR A 108 -9.58 -6.64 17.82
N SER A 109 -8.85 -5.67 18.35
CA SER A 109 -8.69 -4.36 17.73
C SER A 109 -7.23 -4.13 17.37
N VAL A 110 -7.00 -3.31 16.34
CA VAL A 110 -5.69 -3.04 15.77
C VAL A 110 -5.50 -1.54 15.56
N TYR A 111 -4.29 -1.08 15.86
CA TYR A 111 -3.76 0.21 15.47
C TYR A 111 -2.42 -0.03 14.79
N LEU A 112 -2.17 0.60 13.64
CA LEU A 112 -0.92 0.47 12.90
C LEU A 112 -0.56 1.83 12.33
N GLU A 113 0.60 2.36 12.69
CA GLU A 113 1.05 3.71 12.33
C GLU A 113 2.27 3.62 11.43
N GLY A 114 2.16 4.21 10.25
CA GLY A 114 3.24 4.45 9.31
C GLY A 114 3.53 5.94 9.19
N GLN A 115 4.43 6.31 8.29
CA GLN A 115 4.91 7.70 8.22
C GLN A 115 3.85 8.67 7.67
N GLU A 116 3.20 8.30 6.55
CA GLU A 116 2.18 9.14 5.93
C GLU A 116 0.77 8.84 6.47
N ARG A 117 0.54 7.62 6.94
CA ARG A 117 -0.80 7.12 7.28
C ARG A 117 -0.80 6.16 8.46
N TYR A 118 -1.94 6.12 9.13
CA TYR A 118 -2.23 5.13 10.15
C TYR A 118 -3.55 4.39 9.86
N VAL A 119 -3.65 3.18 10.39
CA VAL A 119 -4.85 2.35 10.40
C VAL A 119 -5.41 2.36 11.81
N GLY A 120 -6.61 2.91 11.98
CA GLY A 120 -7.22 3.05 13.29
C GLY A 120 -8.55 3.79 13.23
N THR A 121 -9.00 4.25 14.38
CA THR A 121 -10.12 5.19 14.49
C THR A 121 -9.65 6.59 14.14
N ALA A 122 -10.55 7.44 13.63
CA ALA A 122 -10.25 8.83 13.30
C ALA A 122 -9.76 9.71 14.48
N ALA A 123 -9.80 9.19 15.71
CA ALA A 123 -9.27 9.86 16.90
C ALA A 123 -7.85 9.39 17.28
N GLY A 124 -7.20 8.57 16.46
CA GLY A 124 -5.85 8.02 16.72
C GLY A 124 -5.85 6.87 17.73
N GLY A 125 -6.66 5.83 17.48
CA GLY A 125 -6.75 4.68 18.39
C GLY A 125 -7.15 3.39 17.69
N ALA A 126 -7.07 2.25 18.40
CA ALA A 126 -7.33 0.94 17.79
C ALA A 126 -8.77 0.76 17.31
N ILE A 127 -8.94 0.24 16.09
CA ILE A 127 -10.23 -0.10 15.48
C ILE A 127 -10.48 -1.60 15.54
N ASN A 128 -11.75 -2.04 15.64
CA ASN A 128 -12.06 -3.46 15.66
C ASN A 128 -11.67 -4.12 14.33
N GLN A 129 -11.19 -5.36 14.40
CA GLN A 129 -10.90 -6.17 13.22
C GLN A 129 -12.10 -6.30 12.26
N SER A 130 -13.33 -6.35 12.78
CA SER A 130 -14.55 -6.45 11.96
C SER A 130 -14.84 -5.19 11.14
N ASP A 131 -14.32 -4.05 11.60
CA ASP A 131 -14.57 -2.73 11.04
C ASP A 131 -13.38 -2.26 10.20
N LEU A 132 -12.43 -3.15 9.92
CA LEU A 132 -11.21 -2.88 9.18
C LEU A 132 -11.50 -2.83 7.69
N ASP A 133 -11.58 -1.62 7.15
CA ASP A 133 -11.71 -1.35 5.73
C ASP A 133 -10.90 -0.10 5.33
N ARG A 134 -10.96 0.30 4.06
CA ARG A 134 -10.23 1.48 3.56
C ARG A 134 -10.56 2.77 4.31
N SER A 135 -11.72 2.89 4.93
CA SER A 135 -12.14 4.08 5.69
C SER A 135 -11.45 4.17 7.05
N ALA A 136 -10.89 3.06 7.53
CA ALA A 136 -10.05 3.00 8.74
C ALA A 136 -8.61 3.49 8.49
N VAL A 137 -8.24 3.78 7.24
CA VAL A 137 -6.92 4.33 6.89
C VAL A 137 -7.03 5.85 6.84
N HIS A 138 -6.24 6.50 7.68
CA HIS A 138 -6.23 7.95 7.88
C HIS A 138 -4.83 8.50 7.62
N ASP A 139 -4.77 9.73 7.12
CA ASP A 139 -3.50 10.44 6.95
C ASP A 139 -3.06 10.99 8.33
N ASN A 140 -1.76 10.93 8.62
CA ASN A 140 -1.14 11.35 9.88
C ASN A 140 -1.09 12.89 10.05
#